data_AF-A0A431IPF7-F1
#
_entry.id   AF-A0A431IPF7-F1
#
_cell.length_a   1.000
_cell.length_b   1.000
_cell.length_c   1.000
_cell.angle_alpha   90.00
_cell.angle_beta   90.00
_cell.angle_gamma   90.00
#
_symmetry.space_group_name_H-M   'P 1'
#
loop_
_entity.id
_entity.type
_entity.pdbx_description
1 polymer ?
#
loop_
_entity_poly.entity_id
_entity_poly.type
_entity_poly.pdbx_seq_one_letter_code
_entity_poly.pdbx_strand_id
1 'polypeptide(L)'
;MIPAGHITRWAKNAPWPTREQVEQDLVLSRLIVEIANHPLLGDELVFRGGTCLHRLHLPTPRRYSEDLDYVRVTSSGIGPVLDALREVGDSFAAVRSHFEGPIDNPAWVGRTPPVP
;
A
#
# COMPACT_ATOMS: atom_id res chain seq x y z
N MET A 1 -2.89 -16.32 -4.25
CA MET A 1 -3.91 -16.26 -3.20
C MET A 1 -3.21 -16.24 -1.86
N ILE A 2 -3.51 -15.24 -1.02
CA ILE A 2 -2.84 -15.04 0.27
C ILE A 2 -3.30 -16.14 1.26
N PRO A 3 -2.41 -16.74 2.06
CA PRO A 3 -2.81 -17.80 2.99
C PRO A 3 -3.85 -17.32 3.99
N ALA A 4 -4.79 -18.21 4.32
CA ALA A 4 -6.02 -17.82 4.98
C ALA A 4 -5.84 -17.20 6.38
N GLY A 5 -4.78 -17.60 7.08
CA GLY A 5 -4.40 -17.06 8.39
C GLY A 5 -4.02 -15.58 8.35
N HIS A 6 -3.34 -15.11 7.29
CA HIS A 6 -2.96 -13.70 7.16
C HIS A 6 -4.19 -12.82 6.96
N ILE A 7 -5.13 -13.24 6.10
CA ILE A 7 -6.40 -12.53 5.88
C ILE A 7 -7.20 -12.46 7.18
N THR A 8 -7.31 -13.57 7.91
CA THR A 8 -8.02 -13.63 9.20
C THR A 8 -7.40 -12.71 10.25
N ARG A 9 -6.07 -12.61 10.28
CA ARG A 9 -5.38 -11.69 11.17
C ARG A 9 -5.59 -10.23 10.76
N TRP A 10 -5.53 -9.93 9.47
CA TRP A 10 -5.73 -8.59 8.93
C TRP A 10 -7.16 -8.07 9.14
N ALA A 11 -8.16 -8.95 9.12
CA ALA A 11 -9.56 -8.61 9.39
C ALA A 11 -9.78 -7.92 10.75
N LYS A 12 -8.86 -8.07 11.71
CA LYS A 12 -8.90 -7.34 12.99
C LYS A 12 -8.67 -5.84 12.84
N ASN A 13 -7.90 -5.43 11.82
CA ASN A 13 -7.60 -4.03 11.51
C ASN A 13 -8.52 -3.47 10.42
N ALA A 14 -8.92 -4.31 9.47
CA ALA A 14 -9.79 -3.98 8.36
C ALA A 14 -11.00 -4.93 8.34
N PRO A 15 -12.01 -4.72 9.20
CA PRO A 15 -13.14 -5.64 9.38
C PRO A 15 -14.19 -5.48 8.27
N TRP A 16 -13.77 -5.66 7.01
CA TRP A 16 -14.68 -5.56 5.87
C TRP A 16 -15.64 -6.76 5.81
N PRO A 17 -16.88 -6.56 5.30
CA PRO A 17 -17.91 -7.60 5.30
C PRO A 17 -17.52 -8.88 4.57
N THR A 18 -16.71 -8.80 3.51
CA THR A 18 -16.33 -9.97 2.72
C THR A 18 -14.84 -10.26 2.85
N ARG A 19 -14.49 -11.54 2.71
CA ARG A 19 -13.10 -12.01 2.79
C ARG A 19 -12.24 -11.40 1.68
N GLU A 20 -12.82 -11.25 0.50
CA GLU A 20 -12.18 -10.70 -0.69
C GLU A 20 -11.81 -9.23 -0.47
N GLN A 21 -12.68 -8.46 0.18
CA GLN A 21 -12.38 -7.07 0.56
C GLN A 21 -11.25 -7.00 1.58
N VAL A 22 -11.21 -7.91 2.56
CA VAL A 22 -10.11 -7.97 3.53
C VAL A 22 -8.79 -8.36 2.83
N GLU A 23 -8.81 -9.32 1.91
CA GLU A 23 -7.62 -9.72 1.15
C GLU A 23 -7.12 -8.58 0.24
N GLN A 24 -8.02 -7.93 -0.50
CA GLN A 24 -7.68 -6.80 -1.36
C GLN A 24 -7.17 -5.61 -0.54
N ASP A 25 -7.80 -5.31 0.60
CA ASP A 25 -7.35 -4.28 1.54
C ASP A 25 -5.92 -4.53 2.04
N LEU A 26 -5.57 -5.80 2.32
CA LEU A 26 -4.22 -6.20 2.71
C LEU A 26 -3.22 -6.00 1.55
N VAL A 27 -3.58 -6.40 0.32
CA VAL A 27 -2.76 -6.19 -0.88
C VAL A 27 -2.48 -4.70 -1.09
N LEU A 28 -3.53 -3.87 -1.08
CA LEU A 28 -3.43 -2.43 -1.29
C LEU A 28 -2.60 -1.75 -0.19
N SER A 29 -2.78 -2.17 1.07
CA SER A 29 -1.98 -1.67 2.19
C SER A 29 -0.49 -1.94 1.99
N ARG A 30 -0.15 -3.14 1.54
CA ARG A 30 1.25 -3.49 1.28
C ARG A 30 1.79 -2.76 0.07
N LEU A 31 1.00 -2.61 -0.99
CA LEU A 31 1.39 -1.87 -2.20
C LEU A 31 1.69 -0.39 -1.90
N ILE A 32 0.92 0.26 -1.02
CA ILE A 32 1.22 1.62 -0.55
C ILE A 32 2.62 1.70 0.07
N VAL A 33 2.99 0.73 0.92
CA VAL A 33 4.31 0.67 1.56
C VAL A 33 5.42 0.44 0.52
N GLU A 34 5.24 -0.48 -0.43
CA GLU A 34 6.25 -0.73 -1.47
C GLU A 34 6.45 0.48 -2.38
N ILE A 35 5.38 1.17 -2.78
CA ILE A 35 5.48 2.42 -3.57
C ILE A 35 6.24 3.48 -2.79
N ALA A 36 5.90 3.71 -1.52
CA ALA A 36 6.60 4.67 -0.67
C ALA A 36 8.09 4.31 -0.43
N ASN A 37 8.40 3.01 -0.41
CA ASN A 37 9.77 2.50 -0.24
C ASN A 37 10.56 2.39 -1.54
N HIS A 38 9.98 2.66 -2.70
CA HIS A 38 10.71 2.67 -3.96
C HIS A 38 11.55 3.95 -4.06
N PRO A 39 12.86 3.90 -4.43
CA PRO A 39 13.74 5.07 -4.49
C PRO A 39 13.23 6.22 -5.35
N LEU A 40 12.60 5.89 -6.49
CA LEU A 40 12.01 6.91 -7.36
C LEU A 40 10.60 7.30 -6.94
N LEU A 41 9.75 6.34 -6.58
CA LEU A 41 8.30 6.60 -6.43
C LEU A 41 8.01 7.30 -5.10
N GLY A 42 8.79 7.03 -4.05
CA GLY A 42 8.64 7.70 -2.76
C GLY A 42 8.86 9.21 -2.83
N ASP A 43 9.70 9.66 -3.77
CA ASP A 43 10.00 11.09 -3.98
C ASP A 43 9.05 11.71 -5.02
N GLU A 44 8.61 10.93 -6.02
CA GLU A 44 7.78 11.43 -7.13
C GLU A 44 6.28 11.39 -6.85
N LEU A 45 5.79 10.42 -6.07
CA LEU A 45 4.36 10.16 -5.87
C LEU A 45 3.91 10.48 -4.44
N VAL A 46 2.95 11.39 -4.33
CA VAL A 46 2.30 11.73 -3.06
C VAL A 46 0.92 11.08 -2.99
N PHE A 47 0.72 10.25 -1.96
CA PHE A 47 -0.53 9.55 -1.74
C PHE A 47 -1.65 10.50 -1.28
N ARG A 48 -2.82 10.40 -1.91
CA ARG A 48 -3.96 11.30 -1.67
C ARG A 48 -5.30 10.56 -1.79
N GLY A 49 -6.39 11.33 -1.79
CA GLY A 49 -7.73 10.79 -2.01
C GLY A 49 -8.37 10.17 -0.77
N GLY A 50 -9.51 9.52 -0.98
CA GLY A 50 -10.32 8.96 0.11
C GLY A 50 -9.61 7.81 0.84
N THR A 51 -8.85 7.00 0.11
CA THR A 51 -8.09 5.89 0.69
C THR A 51 -6.98 6.41 1.62
N CYS A 52 -6.25 7.47 1.21
CA CYS A 52 -5.24 8.12 2.06
C CYS A 52 -5.86 8.65 3.37
N LEU A 53 -6.98 9.35 3.28
CA LEU A 53 -7.70 9.85 4.47
C LEU A 53 -8.04 8.72 5.45
N HIS A 54 -8.62 7.63 4.95
CA HIS A 54 -9.04 6.52 5.81
C HIS A 54 -7.88 5.74 6.44
N ARG A 55 -6.73 5.68 5.76
CA ARG A 55 -5.57 4.91 6.21
C ARG A 55 -4.67 5.66 7.16
N LEU A 56 -4.43 6.94 6.89
CA LEU A 56 -3.38 7.70 7.57
C LEU A 56 -3.94 8.68 8.61
N HIS A 57 -5.21 9.06 8.51
CA HIS A 57 -5.77 10.15 9.32
C HIS A 57 -6.98 9.77 10.16
N LEU A 58 -7.72 8.72 9.80
CA LEU A 58 -8.84 8.26 10.61
C LEU A 58 -8.44 7.13 11.56
N PRO A 59 -8.92 7.13 12.82
CA PRO A 59 -8.67 6.04 13.76
C PRO A 59 -9.38 4.74 13.36
N THR A 60 -10.42 4.82 12.52
CA THR A 60 -11.15 3.66 12.01
C THR A 60 -11.63 3.94 10.59
N PRO A 61 -11.37 3.04 9.63
CA PRO A 61 -11.80 3.23 8.26
C PRO A 61 -13.33 3.09 8.15
N ARG A 62 -13.99 4.05 7.49
CA ARG A 62 -15.47 4.16 7.46
C ARG A 62 -16.14 3.48 6.27
N ARG A 63 -15.40 3.31 5.16
CA ARG A 63 -15.88 2.62 3.96
C ARG A 63 -14.70 1.93 3.28
N TYR A 64 -15.02 0.83 2.62
CA TYR A 64 -14.10 0.16 1.73
C TYR A 64 -13.77 1.05 0.53
N SER A 65 -12.53 0.98 0.06
CA SER A 65 -12.04 1.70 -1.12
C SER A 65 -10.91 0.87 -1.74
N GLU A 66 -11.01 0.60 -3.04
CA GLU A 66 -10.00 -0.16 -3.78
C GLU A 66 -9.00 0.71 -4.53
N ASP A 67 -9.35 1.97 -4.79
CA ASP A 67 -8.52 2.89 -5.56
C ASP A 67 -7.34 3.42 -4.74
N LEU A 68 -6.18 3.53 -5.38
CA LEU A 68 -5.00 4.24 -4.86
C LEU A 68 -4.72 5.48 -5.70
N ASP A 69 -5.00 6.64 -5.13
CA ASP A 69 -4.80 7.92 -5.80
C ASP A 69 -3.44 8.52 -5.44
N TYR A 70 -2.62 8.83 -6.45
CA TYR A 70 -1.37 9.55 -6.28
C TYR A 70 -1.36 10.82 -7.12
N VAL A 71 -0.70 11.86 -6.61
CA VAL A 71 -0.31 13.03 -7.40
C VAL A 71 1.20 13.03 -7.55
N ARG A 72 1.67 13.46 -8.71
CA ARG A 72 3.08 13.60 -8.96
C ARG A 72 3.59 14.96 -8.51
N VAL A 73 4.78 15.00 -7.92
CA VAL A 73 5.42 16.23 -7.43
C VAL A 73 6.14 16.98 -8.56
N THR A 74 6.77 16.26 -9.49
CA THR A 74 7.52 16.88 -10.60
C THR A 74 6.79 16.79 -11.94
N SER A 75 7.19 17.64 -12.88
CA SER A 75 6.65 17.68 -14.25
C SER A 75 7.54 16.99 -15.29
N SER A 76 8.44 16.09 -14.87
CA SER A 76 9.33 15.38 -15.81
C SER A 76 8.57 14.31 -16.61
N GLY A 77 9.24 13.53 -17.46
CA GLY A 77 8.57 12.50 -18.26
C GLY A 77 7.85 11.46 -17.37
N ILE A 78 6.64 11.02 -17.74
CA ILE A 78 5.87 10.04 -16.96
C ILE A 78 6.37 8.60 -17.12
N GLY A 79 7.10 8.31 -18.21
CA GLY A 79 7.60 6.96 -18.54
C GLY A 79 8.33 6.28 -17.38
N PRO A 80 9.37 6.90 -16.79
CA PRO A 80 10.11 6.30 -15.67
C PRO A 80 9.24 5.97 -14.45
N VAL A 81 8.21 6.77 -14.17
CA VAL A 81 7.27 6.52 -13.06
C VAL A 81 6.41 5.28 -13.35
N LEU A 82 5.92 5.14 -14.58
CA LEU A 82 5.14 3.98 -15.00
C LEU A 82 5.99 2.70 -15.01
N ASP A 83 7.25 2.79 -15.42
CA ASP A 83 8.17 1.65 -15.42
C ASP A 83 8.48 1.20 -13.99
N ALA A 84 8.74 2.13 -13.07
CA ALA A 84 8.94 1.82 -11.66
C ALA A 84 7.66 1.24 -11.00
N LEU A 85 6.46 1.73 -11.36
CA LEU A 85 5.20 1.13 -10.87
C LEU A 85 5.03 -0.32 -11.34
N ARG A 86 5.42 -0.64 -12.58
CA ARG A 86 5.43 -2.02 -13.09
C ARG A 86 6.42 -2.87 -12.34
N GLU A 87 7.64 -2.37 -12.11
CA GLU A 87 8.68 -3.06 -11.33
C GLU A 87 8.18 -3.43 -9.93
N VAL A 88 7.54 -2.49 -9.23
CA VAL A 88 6.93 -2.75 -7.92
C VAL A 88 5.85 -3.83 -8.02
N GLY A 89 4.97 -3.76 -9.03
CA GLY A 89 3.92 -4.76 -9.25
C GLY A 89 4.48 -6.17 -9.53
N ASP A 90 5.50 -6.27 -10.38
CA ASP A 90 6.14 -7.54 -10.74
C ASP A 90 6.87 -8.16 -9.54
N SER A 91 7.62 -7.35 -8.79
CA SER A 91 8.28 -7.76 -7.55
C SER A 91 7.27 -8.26 -6.51
N PHE A 92 6.19 -7.51 -6.33
CA PHE A 92 5.13 -7.85 -5.39
C PHE A 92 4.45 -9.18 -5.71
N ALA A 93 4.20 -9.44 -6.99
CA ALA A 93 3.59 -10.70 -7.44
C ALA A 93 4.53 -11.90 -7.24
N ALA A 94 5.84 -11.69 -7.32
CA ALA A 94 6.85 -12.75 -7.24
C ALA A 94 7.14 -13.23 -5.80
N VAL A 95 6.85 -12.40 -4.79
CA VAL A 95 7.37 -12.61 -3.43
C VAL A 95 6.25 -12.89 -2.42
N ARG A 96 6.22 -14.13 -1.88
CA ARG A 96 5.25 -14.50 -0.83
C ARG A 96 5.50 -13.84 0.52
N SER A 97 6.73 -13.43 0.81
CA SER A 97 7.11 -12.87 2.11
C SER A 97 6.53 -11.48 2.39
N HIS A 98 5.93 -10.81 1.40
CA HIS A 98 5.25 -9.53 1.59
C HIS A 98 4.11 -9.57 2.63
N PHE A 99 3.60 -10.76 2.94
CA PHE A 99 2.55 -10.96 3.95
C PHE A 99 3.04 -11.70 5.20
N GLU A 100 4.31 -12.07 5.26
CA GLU A 100 4.90 -12.84 6.36
C GLU A 100 5.33 -11.94 7.52
N GLY A 101 5.18 -12.44 8.74
CA GLY A 101 5.60 -11.77 9.97
C GLY A 101 4.51 -10.98 10.72
N PRO A 102 4.86 -10.36 11.85
CA PRO A 102 3.95 -9.54 12.65
C PRO A 102 3.43 -8.33 11.83
N ILE A 103 2.15 -7.92 11.95
CA ILE A 103 1.62 -6.69 11.31
C ILE A 103 2.31 -5.45 11.91
N ASP A 104 2.80 -5.59 13.13
CA ASP A 104 3.64 -4.72 13.92
C ASP A 104 5.14 -4.82 13.56
N ASN A 105 5.51 -5.54 12.49
CA ASN A 105 6.89 -5.59 12.00
C ASN A 105 7.30 -4.23 11.39
N PRO A 106 8.50 -3.69 11.70
CA PRO A 106 9.02 -2.47 11.08
C PRO A 106 9.07 -2.51 9.54
N ALA A 107 9.04 -3.69 8.91
CA ALA A 107 8.85 -3.84 7.46
C ALA A 107 7.51 -3.29 6.92
N TRP A 108 6.55 -2.93 7.79
CA TRP A 108 5.28 -2.27 7.45
C TRP A 108 5.32 -0.73 7.59
N VAL A 109 6.43 -0.16 8.08
CA VAL A 109 6.60 1.28 8.20
C VAL A 109 7.30 1.75 6.93
N GLY A 110 6.59 2.54 6.10
CA GLY A 110 7.20 3.20 4.94
C GLY A 110 8.34 4.12 5.36
N ARG A 111 9.29 4.39 4.45
CA ARG A 111 10.36 5.37 4.69
C ARG A 111 9.75 6.70 5.14
N THR A 112 10.32 7.27 6.19
CA THR A 112 9.99 8.63 6.61
C THR A 112 10.32 9.57 5.44
N PRO A 113 9.35 10.32 4.89
CA PRO A 113 9.66 11.27 3.83
C PRO A 113 10.67 12.30 4.35
N PRO A 114 11.57 12.82 3.49
CA PRO A 114 12.50 13.86 3.90
C PRO A 114 11.72 15.06 4.46
N VAL A 115 12.17 15.58 5.60
CA VAL A 115 11.64 16.81 6.19
C VAL A 115 12.00 17.97 5.25
N PRO A 116 11.07 18.90 4.95
CA PRO A 116 11.34 20.04 4.07
C PRO A 116 12.47 20.94 4.55
#